data_AF-A0A4Y9RL35-F1
#
_entry.id   AF-A0A4Y9RL35-F1
#
_cell.length_a   1.000
_cell.length_b   1.000
_cell.length_c   1.000
_cell.angle_alpha   90.00
_cell.angle_beta   90.00
_cell.angle_gamma   90.00
#
_symmetry.space_group_name_H-M   'P 1'
#
loop_
_entity.id
_entity.type
_entity.pdbx_description
1 polymer ?
#
loop_
_entity_poly.entity_id
_entity_poly.type
_entity_poly.pdbx_seq_one_letter_code
_entity_poly.pdbx_strand_id
1 'polypeptide(L)'
;MNADYTFLGHSVQQFLRDYWHKKPLLIRNAFPGFKPLLTRDALFKLAEKDDVESRLIARRGSTWTLDRGPAPVLPGLDEKNWTFLIQGLNLHDDRADALLRRFRFAPDARLDDLMVSYATDGGGVGPHFDSYDVFLLQAHGKRLW
;
A
#
# COMPACT_ATOMS: atom_id res chain seq x y z
N MET A 1 29.15 9.27 -10.61
CA MET A 1 27.84 8.60 -10.36
C MET A 1 26.81 9.71 -10.25
N ASN A 2 25.77 9.69 -11.09
CA ASN A 2 24.89 10.84 -11.33
C ASN A 2 24.11 11.27 -10.09
N ALA A 3 24.13 12.57 -9.80
CA ALA A 3 23.76 13.17 -8.52
C ALA A 3 22.25 13.38 -8.28
N ASP A 4 21.35 12.93 -9.15
CA ASP A 4 19.93 13.36 -9.12
C ASP A 4 18.90 12.21 -9.08
N TYR A 5 19.30 11.00 -8.69
CA TYR A 5 18.33 9.90 -8.57
C TYR A 5 17.55 10.00 -7.25
N THR A 6 16.24 10.25 -7.37
CA THR A 6 15.28 10.16 -6.25
C THR A 6 14.79 8.71 -6.09
N PHE A 7 13.92 8.44 -5.10
CA PHE A 7 13.23 7.14 -4.98
C PHE A 7 12.37 6.80 -6.20
N LEU A 8 12.19 7.74 -7.15
CA LEU A 8 11.48 7.56 -8.42
C LEU A 8 12.32 6.82 -9.48
N GLY A 9 13.58 6.46 -9.18
CA GLY A 9 14.50 5.84 -10.14
C GLY A 9 15.00 6.81 -11.23
N HIS A 10 14.56 8.07 -11.17
CA HIS A 10 14.89 9.17 -12.07
C HIS A 10 14.92 10.49 -11.27
N SER A 11 15.34 11.58 -11.91
CA SER A 11 15.04 12.91 -11.39
C SER A 11 13.52 13.15 -11.45
N VAL A 12 13.01 14.05 -10.60
CA VAL A 12 11.58 14.40 -10.58
C VAL A 12 11.12 14.88 -11.97
N GLN A 13 11.91 15.71 -12.64
CA GLN A 13 11.59 16.26 -13.96
C GLN A 13 11.46 15.16 -15.02
N GLN A 14 12.37 14.18 -15.00
CA GLN A 14 12.31 13.03 -15.91
C GLN A 14 11.09 12.16 -15.62
N PHE A 15 10.83 11.87 -14.33
CA PHE A 15 9.67 11.07 -13.93
C PHE A 15 8.34 11.70 -14.38
N LEU A 16 8.15 13.00 -14.14
CA LEU A 16 6.94 13.72 -14.54
C LEU A 16 6.77 13.79 -16.07
N ARG A 17 7.86 14.01 -16.80
CA ARG A 17 7.84 14.10 -18.27
C ARG A 17 7.56 12.75 -18.92
N ASP A 18 8.11 11.65 -18.41
CA ASP A 18 8.13 10.39 -19.15
C ASP A 18 7.15 9.34 -18.62
N TYR A 19 6.70 9.42 -17.35
CA TYR A 19 5.95 8.35 -16.68
C TYR A 19 4.64 8.79 -16.03
N TRP A 20 4.64 9.88 -15.27
CA TRP A 20 3.46 10.36 -14.53
C TRP A 20 2.25 10.58 -15.47
N HIS A 21 1.09 9.99 -15.15
CA HIS A 21 -0.11 9.94 -15.98
C HIS A 21 0.05 9.35 -17.40
N LYS A 22 1.08 8.54 -17.66
CA LYS A 22 1.39 8.04 -19.01
C LYS A 22 1.56 6.53 -19.08
N LYS A 23 2.43 5.97 -18.25
CA LYS A 23 2.77 4.54 -18.30
C LYS A 23 3.32 4.04 -16.96
N PRO A 24 3.14 2.75 -16.64
CA PRO A 24 3.68 2.17 -15.42
C PRO A 24 5.22 2.14 -15.44
N LEU A 25 5.83 2.19 -14.26
CA LEU A 25 7.27 2.10 -14.06
C LEU A 25 7.58 1.18 -12.86
N LEU A 26 8.45 0.19 -13.08
CA LEU A 26 9.01 -0.63 -11.99
C LEU A 26 10.32 -0.02 -11.50
N ILE A 27 10.33 0.45 -10.25
CA ILE A 27 11.53 0.96 -9.59
C ILE A 27 12.03 -0.07 -8.60
N ARG A 28 13.24 -0.59 -8.82
CA ARG A 28 13.87 -1.54 -7.89
C ARG A 28 14.61 -0.77 -6.81
N ASN A 29 14.45 -1.21 -5.56
CA ASN A 29 15.17 -0.66 -4.42
C ASN A 29 14.98 0.87 -4.23
N ALA A 30 13.75 1.36 -4.47
CA ALA A 30 13.39 2.77 -4.32
C ALA A 30 13.73 3.33 -2.92
N PHE A 31 13.54 2.51 -1.88
CA PHE A 31 13.92 2.79 -0.50
C PHE A 31 14.79 1.64 0.02
N PRO A 32 16.13 1.79 -0.01
CA PRO A 32 17.04 0.75 0.46
C PRO A 32 16.78 0.37 1.93
N GLY A 33 16.61 -0.93 2.19
CA GLY A 33 16.34 -1.43 3.53
C GLY A 33 14.96 -1.05 4.09
N PHE A 34 14.00 -0.72 3.22
CA PHE A 34 12.62 -0.43 3.64
C PHE A 34 12.03 -1.59 4.45
N LYS A 35 11.37 -1.25 5.56
CA LYS A 35 10.71 -2.17 6.48
C LYS A 35 9.27 -1.74 6.67
N PRO A 36 8.37 -2.66 7.09
CA PRO A 36 7.02 -2.29 7.48
C PRO A 36 7.02 -1.16 8.52
N LEU A 37 6.15 -0.16 8.28
CA LEU A 37 5.98 0.96 9.20
C LEU A 37 5.35 0.50 10.52
N LEU A 38 4.44 -0.46 10.44
CA LEU A 38 3.81 -1.13 11.57
C LEU A 38 4.17 -2.61 11.60
N THR A 39 4.21 -3.16 12.82
CA THR A 39 4.13 -4.62 12.98
C THR A 39 2.72 -5.09 12.60
N ARG A 40 2.58 -6.38 12.26
CA ARG A 40 1.28 -6.99 11.99
C ARG A 40 0.30 -6.78 13.15
N ASP A 41 0.74 -7.03 14.37
CA ASP A 41 -0.15 -6.94 15.54
C ASP A 41 -0.56 -5.48 15.81
N ALA A 42 0.33 -4.50 15.56
CA ALA A 42 -0.03 -3.08 15.64
C ALA A 42 -1.02 -2.68 14.55
N LEU A 43 -0.89 -3.24 13.34
CA LEU A 43 -1.85 -3.02 12.26
C LEU A 43 -3.23 -3.55 12.62
N PHE A 44 -3.33 -4.78 13.12
CA PHE A 44 -4.61 -5.37 13.50
C PHE A 44 -5.25 -4.65 14.68
N LYS A 45 -4.45 -4.27 15.68
CA LYS A 45 -4.93 -3.45 16.79
C LYS A 45 -5.44 -2.09 16.33
N LEU A 46 -4.81 -1.48 15.32
CA LEU A 46 -5.28 -0.21 14.77
C LEU A 46 -6.67 -0.34 14.15
N ALA A 47 -6.94 -1.46 13.47
CA ALA A 47 -8.23 -1.74 12.85
C ALA A 47 -9.40 -1.93 13.84
N GLU A 48 -9.12 -2.09 15.14
CA GLU A 48 -10.14 -2.18 16.18
C GLU A 48 -10.77 -0.82 16.51
N LYS A 49 -10.16 0.29 16.07
CA LYS A 49 -10.69 1.63 16.32
C LYS A 49 -11.82 1.99 15.36
N ASP A 50 -12.86 2.61 15.88
CA ASP A 50 -14.05 3.01 15.11
C ASP A 50 -13.76 4.04 14.00
N ASP A 51 -12.70 4.83 14.16
CA ASP A 51 -12.28 5.85 13.19
C ASP A 51 -11.33 5.32 12.10
N VAL A 52 -11.03 4.02 12.10
CA VAL A 52 -10.14 3.39 11.13
C VAL A 52 -10.94 2.59 10.10
N GLU A 53 -10.94 3.06 8.85
CA GLU A 53 -11.52 2.30 7.75
C GLU A 53 -10.64 1.10 7.40
N SER A 54 -11.21 -0.10 7.51
CA SER A 54 -10.54 -1.33 7.15
C SER A 54 -11.44 -2.31 6.40
N ARG A 55 -10.80 -3.20 5.63
CA ARG A 55 -11.49 -4.17 4.76
C ARG A 55 -10.75 -5.50 4.79
N LEU A 56 -11.48 -6.59 4.99
CA LEU A 56 -11.01 -7.94 4.76
C LEU A 56 -11.61 -8.46 3.45
N ILE A 57 -10.76 -8.91 2.54
CA ILE A 57 -11.16 -9.54 1.28
C ILE A 57 -10.61 -10.95 1.29
N ALA A 58 -11.48 -11.95 1.07
CA ALA A 58 -11.08 -13.34 1.00
C ALA A 58 -11.64 -14.02 -0.24
N ARG A 59 -10.93 -15.03 -0.72
CA ARG A 59 -11.33 -15.85 -1.86
C ARG A 59 -11.36 -17.33 -1.49
N ARG A 60 -12.52 -17.96 -1.66
CA ARG A 60 -12.73 -19.40 -1.51
C ARG A 60 -13.19 -19.98 -2.85
N GLY A 61 -12.29 -20.67 -3.55
CA GLY A 61 -12.55 -21.13 -4.92
C GLY A 61 -12.76 -19.96 -5.88
N SER A 62 -13.96 -19.86 -6.46
CA SER A 62 -14.39 -18.72 -7.31
C SER A 62 -15.13 -17.63 -6.53
N THR A 63 -15.45 -17.85 -5.26
CA THR A 63 -16.26 -16.93 -4.46
C THR A 63 -15.38 -15.91 -3.76
N TRP A 64 -15.77 -14.64 -3.83
CA TRP A 64 -15.15 -13.52 -3.14
C TRP A 64 -16.05 -13.01 -2.03
N THR A 65 -15.46 -12.70 -0.88
CA THR A 65 -16.15 -12.03 0.25
C THR A 65 -15.44 -10.74 0.58
N LEU A 66 -16.21 -9.76 1.06
CA LEU A 66 -15.73 -8.47 1.55
C LEU A 66 -16.41 -8.19 2.88
N ASP A 67 -15.61 -8.10 3.94
CA ASP A 67 -16.04 -7.65 5.25
C ASP A 67 -15.41 -6.27 5.53
N ARG A 68 -16.19 -5.37 6.12
CA ARG A 68 -15.76 -4.00 6.45
C ARG A 68 -15.60 -3.89 7.96
N GLY A 69 -14.59 -3.13 8.38
CA GLY A 69 -14.34 -2.84 9.78
C GLY A 69 -15.28 -1.77 10.36
N PRO A 70 -15.04 -1.38 11.63
CA PRO A 70 -13.90 -1.77 12.45
C PRO A 70 -13.88 -3.27 12.82
N ALA A 71 -12.68 -3.81 13.07
CA ALA A 71 -12.42 -5.17 13.58
C ALA A 71 -13.11 -6.34 12.83
N PRO A 72 -12.89 -6.54 11.51
CA PRO A 72 -13.36 -7.77 10.88
C PRO A 72 -12.68 -8.99 11.54
N VAL A 73 -13.44 -10.07 11.71
CA VAL A 73 -12.89 -11.34 12.21
C VAL A 73 -11.88 -11.85 11.18
N LEU A 74 -10.60 -11.75 11.51
CA LEU A 74 -9.54 -12.19 10.61
C LEU A 74 -9.45 -13.72 10.58
N PRO A 75 -9.27 -14.33 9.39
CA PRO A 75 -8.98 -15.76 9.29
C PRO A 75 -7.65 -16.10 9.96
N GLY A 76 -7.39 -17.40 10.15
CA GLY A 76 -6.09 -17.90 10.60
C GLY A 76 -4.96 -17.37 9.72
N LEU A 77 -3.81 -17.04 10.32
CA LEU A 77 -2.66 -16.51 9.58
C LEU A 77 -2.01 -17.53 8.64
N ASP A 78 -2.26 -18.81 8.89
CA ASP A 78 -1.89 -19.96 8.07
C ASP A 78 -2.90 -20.25 6.95
N GLU A 79 -4.11 -19.68 7.02
CA GLU A 79 -5.07 -19.73 5.93
C GLU A 79 -4.58 -18.88 4.75
N LYS A 80 -4.91 -19.32 3.53
CA LYS A 80 -4.50 -18.68 2.28
C LYS A 80 -5.62 -17.84 1.69
N ASN A 81 -5.26 -17.06 0.67
CA ASN A 81 -6.20 -16.35 -0.21
C ASN A 81 -7.05 -15.27 0.49
N TRP A 82 -6.52 -14.61 1.52
CA TRP A 82 -7.14 -13.41 2.07
C TRP A 82 -6.14 -12.25 2.18
N THR A 83 -6.68 -11.05 2.13
CA THR A 83 -5.95 -9.80 2.33
C THR A 83 -6.76 -8.88 3.22
N PHE A 84 -6.07 -8.17 4.08
CA PHE A 84 -6.61 -7.19 4.98
C PHE A 84 -6.00 -5.82 4.66
N LEU A 85 -6.85 -4.80 4.54
CA LEU A 85 -6.46 -3.45 4.13
C LEU A 85 -6.88 -2.45 5.21
N ILE A 86 -6.01 -1.47 5.48
CA ILE A 86 -6.32 -0.27 6.27
C ILE A 86 -6.09 0.95 5.38
N GLN A 87 -7.13 1.77 5.25
CA GLN A 87 -7.06 3.07 4.58
C GLN A 87 -6.51 4.13 5.55
N GLY A 88 -5.98 5.23 5.02
CA GLY A 88 -5.67 6.41 5.83
C GLY A 88 -4.61 6.19 6.91
N LEU A 89 -3.66 5.27 6.76
CA LEU A 89 -2.70 4.95 7.81
C LEU A 89 -1.90 6.18 8.27
N ASN A 90 -1.64 7.11 7.34
CA ASN A 90 -1.00 8.40 7.61
C ASN A 90 -1.75 9.26 8.64
N LEU A 91 -3.06 9.07 8.84
CA LEU A 91 -3.83 9.79 9.85
C LEU A 91 -3.60 9.23 11.27
N HIS A 92 -3.03 8.03 11.39
CA HIS A 92 -2.92 7.30 12.65
C HIS A 92 -1.47 6.93 13.04
N ASP A 93 -0.49 7.08 12.14
CA ASP A 93 0.93 6.82 12.42
C ASP A 93 1.85 7.86 11.76
N ASP A 94 2.67 8.55 12.57
CA ASP A 94 3.57 9.61 12.12
C ASP A 94 4.61 9.13 11.09
N ARG A 95 5.00 7.86 11.11
CA ARG A 95 5.96 7.30 10.13
C ARG A 95 5.28 7.07 8.79
N ALA A 96 3.99 6.71 8.79
CA ALA A 96 3.18 6.64 7.58
C ALA A 96 2.98 8.03 6.97
N ASP A 97 2.67 9.05 7.78
CA ASP A 97 2.61 10.44 7.33
C ASP A 97 3.96 10.93 6.76
N ALA A 98 5.06 10.67 7.47
CA ALA A 98 6.40 11.03 7.01
C ALA A 98 6.77 10.35 5.66
N LEU A 99 6.33 9.10 5.45
CA LEU A 99 6.51 8.41 4.18
C LEU A 99 5.66 9.05 3.08
N LEU A 100 4.37 9.33 3.33
CA LEU A 100 3.49 9.99 2.36
C LEU A 100 4.05 11.35 1.93
N ARG A 101 4.59 12.13 2.87
CA ARG A 101 5.21 13.44 2.58
C ARG A 101 6.44 13.37 1.68
N ARG A 102 7.08 12.19 1.51
CA ARG A 102 8.17 12.02 0.53
C ARG A 102 7.67 12.18 -0.91
N PHE A 103 6.38 11.99 -1.16
CA PHE A 103 5.74 12.08 -2.48
C PHE A 103 5.31 13.51 -2.85
N ARG A 104 5.65 14.53 -2.05
CA ARG A 104 5.39 15.96 -2.33
C ARG A 104 6.22 16.55 -3.49
N PHE A 105 6.74 15.70 -4.38
CA PHE A 105 7.07 16.13 -5.74
C PHE A 105 5.78 16.36 -6.56
N ALA A 106 4.69 15.68 -6.19
CA ALA A 106 3.34 15.95 -6.66
C ALA A 106 2.65 17.02 -5.77
N PRO A 107 1.73 17.84 -6.32
CA PRO A 107 0.97 18.80 -5.53
C PRO A 107 0.13 18.11 -4.44
N ASP A 108 -0.01 18.72 -3.27
CA ASP A 108 -0.80 18.16 -2.16
C ASP A 108 -2.25 17.86 -2.57
N ALA A 109 -2.85 18.66 -3.47
CA ALA A 109 -4.19 18.42 -4.01
C ALA A 109 -4.33 17.14 -4.87
N ARG A 110 -3.21 16.46 -5.18
CA ARG A 110 -3.16 15.17 -5.89
C ARG A 110 -2.75 14.02 -4.97
N LEU A 111 -2.40 14.30 -3.72
CA LEU A 111 -2.09 13.29 -2.72
C LEU A 111 -3.35 12.99 -1.93
N ASP A 112 -3.70 11.71 -1.81
CA ASP A 112 -4.88 11.25 -1.08
C ASP A 112 -4.46 10.71 0.29
N ASP A 113 -4.14 9.42 0.38
CA ASP A 113 -3.77 8.77 1.63
C ASP A 113 -2.66 7.70 1.45
N LEU A 114 -2.30 7.04 2.56
CA LEU A 114 -1.48 5.85 2.56
C LEU A 114 -2.31 4.65 3.03
N MET A 115 -2.72 3.82 2.07
CA MET A 115 -3.28 2.49 2.35
C MET A 115 -2.18 1.46 2.59
N VAL A 116 -2.39 0.56 3.55
CA VAL A 116 -1.52 -0.60 3.78
C VAL A 116 -2.32 -1.89 3.68
N SER A 117 -1.72 -2.91 3.05
CA SER A 117 -2.30 -4.25 2.98
C SER A 117 -1.41 -5.28 3.65
N TYR A 118 -2.00 -6.17 4.44
CA TYR A 118 -1.44 -7.46 4.83
C TYR A 118 -2.12 -8.56 4.01
N ALA A 119 -1.35 -9.42 3.34
CA ALA A 119 -1.91 -10.52 2.55
C ALA A 119 -1.18 -11.84 2.86
N THR A 120 -1.96 -12.91 2.96
CA THR A 120 -1.41 -14.28 2.99
C THR A 120 -1.06 -14.75 1.58
N ASP A 121 -0.42 -15.91 1.45
CA ASP A 121 -0.17 -16.52 0.14
C ASP A 121 -1.45 -16.62 -0.69
N GLY A 122 -1.39 -16.15 -1.94
CA GLY A 122 -2.54 -16.07 -2.86
C GLY A 122 -3.57 -14.98 -2.52
N GLY A 123 -3.38 -14.26 -1.42
CA GLY A 123 -4.21 -13.15 -0.98
C GLY A 123 -4.06 -11.91 -1.86
N GLY A 124 -5.17 -11.25 -2.12
CA GLY A 124 -5.24 -10.05 -2.94
C GLY A 124 -6.67 -9.65 -3.21
N VAL A 125 -6.85 -8.65 -4.07
CA VAL A 125 -8.18 -8.10 -4.40
C VAL A 125 -8.67 -8.49 -5.80
N GLY A 126 -7.91 -9.37 -6.48
CA GLY A 126 -8.18 -9.76 -7.87
C GLY A 126 -7.77 -8.71 -8.91
N PRO A 127 -7.92 -9.01 -10.21
CA PRO A 127 -7.69 -8.05 -11.28
C PRO A 127 -8.67 -6.89 -11.20
N HIS A 128 -8.16 -5.67 -11.22
CA HIS A 128 -8.93 -4.43 -11.16
C HIS A 128 -8.14 -3.30 -11.83
N PHE A 129 -8.77 -2.13 -11.93
CA PHE A 129 -8.13 -0.89 -12.33
C PHE A 129 -8.59 0.22 -11.40
N ASP A 130 -7.76 1.24 -11.22
CA ASP A 130 -8.07 2.43 -10.43
C ASP A 130 -8.16 3.65 -11.35
N SER A 131 -8.90 4.68 -10.90
CA SER A 131 -9.03 5.96 -11.63
C SER A 131 -8.02 7.01 -11.18
N TYR A 132 -7.02 6.60 -10.39
CA TYR A 132 -5.97 7.44 -9.81
C TYR A 132 -4.60 6.76 -9.96
N ASP A 133 -3.54 7.56 -9.95
CA ASP A 133 -2.17 7.06 -9.92
C ASP A 133 -1.85 6.49 -8.54
N VAL A 134 -1.07 5.42 -8.50
CA VAL A 134 -0.69 4.75 -7.26
C VAL A 134 0.79 4.37 -7.28
N PHE A 135 1.43 4.54 -6.13
CA PHE A 135 2.76 3.97 -5.87
C PHE A 135 2.63 2.74 -4.97
N LEU A 136 2.99 1.58 -5.51
CA LEU A 136 2.95 0.32 -4.78
C LEU A 136 4.33 0.01 -4.21
N LEU A 137 4.47 0.10 -2.89
CA LEU A 137 5.74 -0.12 -2.19
C LEU A 137 5.73 -1.46 -1.44
N GLN A 138 6.64 -2.38 -1.80
CA GLN A 138 6.78 -3.67 -1.14
C GLN A 138 7.54 -3.52 0.19
N ALA A 139 6.86 -3.71 1.32
CA ALA A 139 7.44 -3.58 2.66
C ALA A 139 8.01 -4.88 3.25
N HIS A 140 7.30 -5.99 3.09
CA HIS A 140 7.66 -7.29 3.67
C HIS A 140 7.21 -8.44 2.76
N GLY A 141 7.98 -9.52 2.73
CA GLY A 141 7.67 -10.67 1.88
C GLY A 141 7.85 -10.36 0.39
N LYS A 142 7.10 -11.09 -0.45
CA LYS A 142 7.14 -10.96 -1.92
C LYS A 142 5.72 -10.99 -2.47
N ARG A 143 5.47 -10.22 -3.52
CA ARG A 143 4.20 -10.22 -4.25
C ARG A 143 4.48 -10.27 -5.75
N LEU A 144 3.72 -11.11 -6.45
CA LEU A 144 3.62 -11.03 -7.91
C LEU A 144 2.58 -9.96 -8.22
N TRP A 145 3.06 -8.85 -8.79
CA TRP A 145 2.23 -7.77 -9.31
C TRP A 145 2.02 -7.97 -10.80
#